data_AF-A0A9D8KVU4-F1
#
_entry.id   AF-A0A9D8KVU4-F1
#
_cell.length_a   1.000
_cell.length_b   1.000
_cell.length_c   1.000
_cell.angle_alpha   90.00
_cell.angle_beta   90.00
_cell.angle_gamma   90.00
#
_symmetry.space_group_name_H-M   'P 1'
#
loop_
_entity.id
_entity.type
_entity.pdbx_description
1 polymer ?
#
loop_
_entity_poly.entity_id
_entity_poly.type
_entity_poly.pdbx_seq_one_letter_code
_entity_poly.pdbx_strand_id
1 'polypeptide(L)' 'MFAHLAALAGIVIPLGNLLGPLIVWLVKKDTMPFVADQGREALNFNITVFIAAFVSGILT' A
#
# COMPACT_ATOMS: atom_id res chain seq x y z
N MET A 1 -6.61 -2.83 -11.14
CA MET A 1 -7.59 -1.77 -10.81
C MET A 1 -7.95 -1.75 -9.32
N PHE A 2 -8.61 -2.78 -8.76
CA PHE A 2 -9.03 -2.80 -7.34
C PHE A 2 -7.88 -2.73 -6.32
N ALA A 3 -6.68 -3.26 -6.63
CA ALA A 3 -5.50 -3.14 -5.76
C ALA A 3 -4.96 -1.70 -5.66
N HIS A 4 -5.07 -0.89 -6.71
CA HIS A 4 -4.74 0.53 -6.66
C HIS A 4 -5.82 1.33 -5.89
N LEU A 5 -7.09 0.94 -6.00
CA LEU A 5 -8.20 1.52 -5.24
C LEU A 5 -8.10 1.23 -3.73
N ALA A 6 -7.44 0.14 -3.31
CA ALA A 6 -7.21 -0.15 -1.88
C ALA A 6 -6.32 0.90 -1.20
N ALA A 7 -5.45 1.61 -1.95
CA ALA A 7 -4.67 2.72 -1.41
C ALA A 7 -5.54 3.93 -1.01
N LEU A 8 -6.76 4.04 -1.56
CA LEU A 8 -7.72 5.09 -1.21
C LEU A 8 -8.25 4.96 0.24
N ALA A 9 -8.08 3.79 0.87
CA ALA A 9 -8.34 3.61 2.31
C ALA A 9 -7.47 4.52 3.18
N GLY A 10 -6.33 4.99 2.67
CA GLY A 10 -5.47 5.98 3.32
C GLY A 10 -6.07 7.37 3.49
N ILE A 11 -7.15 7.70 2.76
CA ILE A 11 -7.84 8.99 2.90
C ILE A 11 -8.64 9.05 4.22
N VAL A 12 -9.14 7.91 4.69
CA VAL A 12 -10.03 7.83 5.86
C VAL A 12 -9.29 7.41 7.13
N ILE A 13 -8.24 6.59 7.00
CA ILE A 13 -7.47 6.06 8.13
C ILE A 13 -6.01 6.49 7.97
N PRO A 14 -5.38 7.12 8.97
CA PRO A 14 -3.95 7.41 8.93
C PRO A 14 -3.16 6.12 8.71
N LEU A 15 -2.25 6.12 7.74
CA LEU A 15 -1.51 4.93 7.25
C LEU A 15 -2.37 3.84 6.58
N GLY A 16 -3.65 4.08 6.30
CA GLY A 16 -4.55 3.14 5.63
C GLY A 16 -4.09 2.76 4.22
N ASN A 17 -3.33 3.64 3.57
CA ASN A 17 -2.66 3.45 2.29
C ASN A 17 -1.51 2.43 2.34
N LEU A 18 -0.96 2.13 3.52
CA LEU A 18 0.02 1.06 3.73
C LEU A 18 -0.64 -0.19 4.37
N LEU A 19 -1.45 0.01 5.40
CA LEU A 19 -2.11 -1.07 6.15
C LEU A 19 -3.17 -1.79 5.32
N GLY A 20 -3.96 -1.07 4.52
CA GLY A 20 -4.99 -1.67 3.66
C GLY A 20 -4.41 -2.69 2.67
N PRO A 21 -3.46 -2.30 1.81
CA PRO A 21 -2.78 -3.24 0.90
C PRO A 21 -2.06 -4.37 1.66
N LEU A 22 -1.47 -4.08 2.83
CA LEU A 22 -0.76 -5.08 3.64
C LEU A 22 -1.71 -6.17 4.13
N ILE A 23 -2.86 -5.79 4.69
CA ILE A 23 -3.86 -6.73 5.21
C ILE A 23 -4.41 -7.58 4.05
N VAL A 24 -4.77 -6.95 2.92
CA VAL A 24 -5.26 -7.68 1.74
C VAL A 24 -4.21 -8.66 1.23
N TRP A 25 -2.95 -8.24 1.15
CA TRP A 25 -1.86 -9.10 0.72
C TRP A 25 -1.65 -10.27 1.69
N LEU A 26 -1.57 -10.03 3.00
CA LEU A 26 -1.40 -11.10 4.00
C LEU A 26 -2.53 -12.14 3.97
N VAL A 27 -3.78 -11.69 3.80
CA VAL A 27 -4.95 -12.58 3.81
C VAL A 27 -5.06 -13.39 2.51
N LYS A 28 -4.65 -12.84 1.37
CA LYS A 28 -4.93 -13.43 0.05
C LYS A 28 -3.69 -13.94 -0.69
N LYS A 29 -2.47 -13.62 -0.29
CA LYS A 29 -1.23 -13.99 -1.02
C LYS A 29 -1.11 -15.49 -1.28
N ASP A 30 -1.56 -16.33 -0.34
CA ASP A 30 -1.39 -17.78 -0.44
C ASP A 30 -2.52 -18.45 -1.23
N THR A 31 -3.64 -17.75 -1.45
CA THR A 31 -4.83 -18.27 -2.14
C THR A 31 -5.05 -17.67 -3.53
N MET A 32 -4.48 -16.50 -3.81
CA MET A 32 -4.60 -15.81 -5.10
C MET A 32 -3.23 -15.31 -5.58
N PRO A 33 -2.61 -15.98 -6.58
CA PRO A 33 -1.30 -15.58 -7.12
C PRO A 33 -1.27 -14.14 -7.64
N PHE A 34 -2.36 -13.69 -8.26
CA PHE A 34 -2.50 -12.31 -8.73
C PHE A 34 -2.42 -11.29 -7.58
N VAL A 35 -3.04 -11.58 -6.43
CA VAL A 35 -2.98 -10.68 -5.26
C VAL A 35 -1.61 -10.74 -4.61
N ALA A 36 -0.93 -11.90 -4.64
CA ALA A 36 0.42 -12.02 -4.12
C ALA A 36 1.44 -11.14 -4.86
N ASP A 37 1.28 -11.04 -6.19
CA ASP A 37 2.12 -10.25 -7.07
C ASP A 37 1.77 -8.76 -6.99
N GLN A 38 0.53 -8.41 -7.32
CA GLN A 38 0.07 -7.02 -7.36
C GLN A 38 0.04 -6.37 -5.97
N GLY A 39 -0.23 -7.14 -4.92
CA GLY A 39 -0.18 -6.66 -3.54
C GLY A 39 1.24 -6.33 -3.07
N ARG A 40 2.26 -7.08 -3.52
CA ARG A 40 3.66 -6.73 -3.25
C ARG A 40 4.04 -5.43 -3.94
N GLU A 41 3.68 -5.26 -5.20
CA GLU A 41 4.01 -4.05 -5.95
C GLU A 41 3.29 -2.82 -5.38
N ALA A 42 2.01 -2.94 -5.04
CA ALA A 42 1.25 -1.88 -4.38
C ALA A 42 1.86 -1.50 -3.01
N LEU A 43 2.34 -2.47 -2.22
CA LEU A 43 3.03 -2.22 -0.97
C LEU A 43 4.34 -1.46 -1.19
N ASN A 44 5.19 -1.93 -2.11
CA ASN A 44 6.48 -1.28 -2.41
C ASN A 44 6.29 0.17 -2.88
N PHE A 45 5.28 0.42 -3.72
CA PHE A 45 4.96 1.78 -4.17
C PHE A 45 4.54 2.68 -3.01
N ASN A 46 3.62 2.25 -2.15
CA ASN A 46 3.15 3.04 -1.01
C ASN A 46 4.27 3.32 0.01
N ILE A 47 5.16 2.36 0.26
CA ILE A 47 6.34 2.56 1.11
C ILE A 47 7.26 3.63 0.50
N THR A 48 7.54 3.53 -0.81
CA THR A 48 8.40 4.50 -1.51
C THR A 48 7.84 5.91 -1.41
N VAL A 49 6.54 6.08 -1.70
CA VAL A 49 5.86 7.38 -1.61
C VAL A 49 5.86 7.92 -0.17
N PHE A 50 5.64 7.06 0.83
CA PHE A 50 5.67 7.45 2.23
C PHE A 50 7.06 7.97 2.65
N ILE A 51 8.13 7.26 2.27
CA ILE A 51 9.51 7.68 2.55
C ILE A 51 9.81 9.00 1.85
N ALA A 52 9.46 9.13 0.56
CA ALA A 52 9.68 10.36 -0.19
C ALA A 52 8.97 11.55 0.47
N ALA A 53 7.69 11.40 0.83
CA ALA A 53 6.92 12.44 1.51
C ALA A 53 7.52 12.82 2.88
N PHE A 54 7.96 11.83 3.67
CA PHE A 54 8.60 12.05 4.96
C PHE A 54 9.91 12.84 4.82
N VAL A 55 10.77 12.45 3.88
CA VAL A 55 12.04 13.15 3.60
C VAL A 55 11.78 14.56 3.09
N SER A 56 10.84 14.75 2.17
CA SER A 56 10.46 16.10 1.70
C SER A 56 9.94 16.99 2.83
N GLY A 57 9.15 16.44 3.76
CA GLY A 57 8.68 17.18 4.93
C GLY A 57 9.79 17.57 5.91
N ILE A 58 10.88 16.78 5.99
CA ILE A 58 12.06 17.11 6.81
C ILE A 58 12.92 18.20 6.13
N LEU A 59 13.03 18.16 4.80
CA LEU A 59 13.86 19.10 4.03
C LEU A 59 13.20 20.47 3.79
N THR A 60 11.93 20.63 4.14
CA THR A 60 11.16 21.88 4.01
C THR A 60 11.14 22.64 5.32
#